data_AF-A0A7G9RT55-F1
#
_entry.id   AF-A0A7G9RT55-F1
#
_cell.length_a   1.000
_cell.length_b   1.000
_cell.length_c   1.000
_cell.angle_alpha   90.00
_cell.angle_beta   90.00
_cell.angle_gamma   90.00
#
_symmetry.space_group_name_H-M   'P 1'
#
loop_
_entity.id
_entity.type
_entity.pdbx_description
1 polymer ?
#
loop_
_entity_poly.entity_id
_entity_poly.type
_entity_poly.pdbx_seq_one_letter_code
_entity_poly.pdbx_strand_id
1 'polypeptide(L)'
;MTTAIALRGRRKVRQLKRQLRTAGLPSAAAAQQDLGRDSVLELLERSMRFGHQRLALQRLHQALKLGAVLTETHWKYCHGVAARSQDKSLQERYLALALEHSAHPPGAH
;
A
#
# COMPACT_ATOMS: atom_id res chain seq x y z
N MET A 1 17.73 6.91 25.34
CA MET A 1 16.80 7.78 24.55
C MET A 1 16.11 7.06 23.37
N THR A 2 16.23 5.73 23.24
CA THR A 2 15.78 4.96 22.05
C THR A 2 14.30 4.54 22.09
N THR A 3 13.74 4.41 23.29
CA THR A 3 12.36 3.94 23.52
C THR A 3 11.30 4.95 23.07
N ALA A 4 11.54 6.25 23.25
CA ALA A 4 10.60 7.30 22.85
C ALA A 4 10.41 7.36 21.32
N ILE A 5 11.50 7.16 20.55
CA ILE A 5 11.47 7.15 19.07
C ILE A 5 10.67 5.95 18.57
N ALA A 6 10.91 4.77 19.14
CA ALA A 6 10.16 3.55 18.79
C ALA A 6 8.65 3.68 19.09
N LEU A 7 8.29 4.28 20.24
CA LEU A 7 6.90 4.53 20.61
C LEU A 7 6.20 5.54 19.67
N ARG A 8 6.88 6.64 19.31
CA ARG A 8 6.37 7.59 18.30
C ARG A 8 6.17 6.92 16.94
N GLY A 9 7.09 6.05 16.53
CA GLY A 9 6.94 5.25 15.31
C GLY A 9 5.72 4.33 15.34
N ARG A 10 5.47 3.64 16.46
CA ARG A 10 4.29 2.78 16.61
C ARG A 10 2.98 3.57 16.63
N ARG A 11 2.95 4.74 17.29
CA ARG A 11 1.79 5.64 17.29
C ARG A 11 1.48 6.12 15.87
N LYS A 12 2.49 6.55 15.11
CA LYS A 12 2.33 6.94 13.70
C LYS A 12 1.73 5.82 12.86
N VAL A 13 2.29 4.60 12.94
CA VAL A 13 1.76 3.45 12.19
C VAL A 13 0.31 3.12 12.57
N ARG A 14 -0.07 3.25 13.84
CA ARG A 14 -1.46 3.03 14.27
C ARG A 14 -2.40 4.09 13.69
N GLN A 15 -1.97 5.35 13.65
CA GLN A 15 -2.74 6.44 13.05
C GLN A 15 -2.96 6.22 11.55
N LEU A 16 -1.90 5.92 10.79
CA LEU A 16 -1.99 5.64 9.35
C LEU A 16 -2.93 4.46 9.08
N LYS A 17 -2.83 3.39 9.88
CA LYS A 17 -3.75 2.24 9.76
C LYS A 17 -5.20 2.61 10.04
N ARG A 18 -5.45 3.54 10.97
CA ARG A 18 -6.81 4.03 11.27
C ARG A 18 -7.34 4.87 10.11
N GLN A 19 -6.55 5.83 9.63
CA GLN A 19 -6.91 6.69 8.49
C GLN A 19 -7.25 5.85 7.26
N LEU A 20 -6.43 4.84 6.95
CA LEU A 20 -6.70 3.92 5.87
C LEU A 20 -8.04 3.17 6.04
N ARG A 21 -8.33 2.67 7.25
CA ARG A 21 -9.59 1.94 7.49
C ARG A 21 -10.79 2.86 7.28
N THR A 22 -10.70 4.10 7.76
CA THR A 22 -11.76 5.09 7.58
C THR A 22 -11.97 5.41 6.10
N ALA A 23 -10.89 5.57 5.33
CA ALA A 23 -10.95 5.83 3.89
C ALA A 23 -11.58 4.69 3.07
N GLY A 24 -11.47 3.45 3.54
CA GLY A 24 -12.06 2.28 2.88
C GLY A 24 -13.56 2.09 3.13
N LEU A 25 -14.20 2.97 3.90
CA LEU A 25 -15.64 2.92 4.12
C LEU A 25 -16.40 3.51 2.91
N PRO A 26 -17.53 2.92 2.49
CA PRO A 26 -18.33 3.46 1.37
C PRO A 26 -18.82 4.90 1.60
N SER A 27 -19.00 5.29 2.85
CA SER A 27 -19.47 6.63 3.27
C SER A 27 -18.35 7.60 3.61
N ALA A 28 -17.08 7.27 3.31
CA ALA A 28 -15.95 8.13 3.61
C ALA A 28 -16.06 9.45 2.83
N ALA A 29 -15.91 10.57 3.53
CA ALA A 29 -15.84 11.88 2.89
C ALA A 29 -14.59 11.99 1.99
N ALA A 30 -14.62 12.83 0.96
CA ALA A 30 -13.49 13.01 0.03
C ALA A 30 -12.16 13.29 0.77
N ALA A 31 -12.17 14.17 1.77
CA ALA A 31 -10.99 14.43 2.60
C ALA A 31 -10.45 13.19 3.35
N GLN A 32 -11.32 12.26 3.74
CA GLN A 32 -10.91 11.00 4.36
C GLN A 32 -10.32 10.03 3.34
N GLN A 33 -10.85 10.03 2.11
CA GLN A 33 -10.31 9.24 1.01
C GLN A 33 -8.89 9.70 0.65
N ASP A 34 -8.67 11.01 0.53
CA ASP A 34 -7.34 11.59 0.26
C ASP A 34 -6.34 11.25 1.37
N LEU A 35 -6.72 11.44 2.63
CA LEU A 35 -5.89 11.00 3.77
C LEU A 35 -5.59 9.50 3.74
N GLY A 36 -6.53 8.69 3.25
CA GLY A 36 -6.35 7.25 3.04
C GLY A 36 -5.32 6.92 1.99
N ARG A 37 -5.33 7.64 0.86
CA ARG A 37 -4.35 7.50 -0.23
C ARG A 37 -2.95 7.80 0.26
N ASP A 38 -2.77 8.92 0.97
CA ASP A 38 -1.47 9.27 1.55
C ASP A 38 -1.03 8.23 2.60
N SER A 39 -1.97 7.79 3.45
CA SER A 39 -1.69 6.83 4.51
C SER A 39 -1.27 5.46 3.97
N VAL A 40 -1.89 4.99 2.88
CA VAL A 40 -1.54 3.69 2.29
C VAL A 40 -0.19 3.74 1.59
N LEU A 41 0.15 4.86 0.94
CA LEU A 41 1.48 5.07 0.36
C LEU A 41 2.56 5.07 1.44
N GLU A 42 2.38 5.81 2.54
CA GLU A 42 3.37 5.80 3.63
C GLU A 42 3.53 4.39 4.25
N LEU A 43 2.42 3.64 4.39
CA LEU A 43 2.47 2.27 4.87
C LEU A 43 3.13 1.30 3.88
N LEU A 44 2.97 1.52 2.57
CA LEU A 44 3.65 0.77 1.53
C LEU A 44 5.16 1.03 1.58
N GLU A 45 5.59 2.29 1.52
CA GLU A 45 7.01 2.69 1.59
C GLU A 45 7.68 2.15 2.86
N ARG A 46 6.97 2.24 4.00
CA ARG A 46 7.44 1.64 5.24
C ARG A 46 7.62 0.13 5.10
N SER A 47 6.65 -0.57 4.50
CA SER A 47 6.74 -2.02 4.30
C SER A 47 7.91 -2.40 3.39
N MET A 48 8.19 -1.58 2.38
CA MET A 48 9.36 -1.72 1.51
C MET A 48 10.65 -1.55 2.30
N ARG A 49 10.75 -0.47 3.09
CA ARG A 49 11.93 -0.16 3.90
C ARG A 49 12.28 -1.24 4.93
N PHE A 50 11.27 -1.91 5.50
CA PHE A 50 11.46 -3.00 6.47
C PHE A 50 11.49 -4.39 5.81
N GLY A 51 11.42 -4.49 4.47
CA GLY A 51 11.48 -5.78 3.78
C GLY A 51 10.25 -6.67 3.98
N HIS A 52 9.11 -6.11 4.40
CA HIS A 52 7.89 -6.88 4.62
C HIS A 52 7.18 -7.21 3.30
N GLN A 53 7.69 -8.20 2.58
CA GLN A 53 7.28 -8.60 1.23
C GLN A 53 5.76 -8.77 1.05
N ARG A 54 5.16 -9.72 1.78
CA ARG A 54 3.71 -10.00 1.72
C ARG A 54 2.86 -8.79 2.08
N LEU A 55 3.30 -8.02 3.09
CA LEU A 55 2.60 -6.82 3.51
C LEU A 55 2.70 -5.72 2.46
N ALA A 56 3.84 -5.56 1.78
CA ALA A 56 4.01 -4.59 0.70
C ALA A 56 3.04 -4.88 -0.46
N LEU A 57 2.89 -6.13 -0.89
CA LEU A 57 1.91 -6.51 -1.93
C LEU A 57 0.46 -6.28 -1.49
N GLN A 58 0.13 -6.53 -0.21
CA GLN A 58 -1.19 -6.18 0.33
C GLN A 58 -1.44 -4.67 0.32
N ARG A 59 -0.42 -3.86 0.63
CA ARG A 59 -0.49 -2.40 0.61
C ARG A 59 -0.60 -1.83 -0.80
N LEU A 60 0.08 -2.45 -1.77
CA LEU A 60 -0.06 -2.13 -3.19
C LEU A 60 -1.51 -2.30 -3.66
N HIS A 61 -2.14 -3.44 -3.34
CA HIS A 61 -3.55 -3.66 -3.65
C HIS A 61 -4.45 -2.61 -2.97
N GLN A 62 -4.22 -2.30 -1.69
CA GLN A 62 -4.99 -1.25 -1.00
C GLN A 62 -4.82 0.12 -1.67
N ALA A 63 -3.62 0.44 -2.15
CA ALA A 63 -3.34 1.68 -2.88
C ALA A 63 -4.10 1.74 -4.21
N LEU A 64 -4.10 0.64 -4.98
CA LEU A 64 -4.89 0.54 -6.21
C LEU A 64 -6.39 0.74 -5.95
N LYS A 65 -6.94 0.06 -4.93
CA LYS A 65 -8.36 0.18 -4.56
C LYS A 65 -8.79 1.59 -4.15
N LEU A 66 -7.87 2.37 -3.59
CA LEU A 66 -8.14 3.76 -3.20
C LEU A 66 -7.81 4.76 -4.30
N GLY A 67 -7.31 4.31 -5.45
CA GLY A 67 -6.83 5.20 -6.51
C GLY A 67 -5.64 6.05 -6.08
N ALA A 68 -4.79 5.53 -5.19
CA ALA A 68 -3.58 6.24 -4.79
C ALA A 68 -2.56 6.23 -5.94
N VAL A 69 -1.84 7.34 -6.12
CA VAL A 69 -0.84 7.48 -7.18
C VAL A 69 0.40 6.65 -6.84
N LEU A 70 0.61 5.56 -7.57
CA LEU A 70 1.75 4.68 -7.40
C LEU A 70 2.89 5.08 -8.34
N THR A 71 4.09 5.24 -7.79
CA THR A 71 5.31 5.52 -8.56
C THR A 71 5.87 4.24 -9.17
N GLU A 72 6.73 4.39 -10.19
CA GLU A 72 7.47 3.27 -10.78
C GLU A 72 8.30 2.49 -9.74
N THR A 73 8.81 3.17 -8.71
CA THR A 73 9.56 2.55 -7.60
C THR A 73 8.72 1.54 -6.83
N HIS A 74 7.44 1.85 -6.56
CA HIS A 74 6.52 0.93 -5.89
C HIS A 74 6.30 -0.33 -6.71
N TRP A 75 6.11 -0.16 -8.02
CA TRP A 75 5.92 -1.25 -8.97
C TRP A 75 7.18 -2.12 -9.09
N LYS A 76 8.35 -1.52 -9.30
CA LYS A 76 9.64 -2.22 -9.39
C LYS A 76 9.92 -3.04 -8.13
N TYR A 77 9.67 -2.48 -6.95
CA TYR A 77 9.85 -3.22 -5.71
C TYR A 77 8.90 -4.42 -5.62
N CYS A 78 7.61 -4.21 -5.86
CA CYS A 78 6.60 -5.26 -5.74
C CYS A 78 6.78 -6.37 -6.80
N HIS A 79 7.17 -5.99 -8.03
CA HIS A 79 7.61 -6.92 -9.07
C HIS A 79 8.78 -7.76 -8.58
N GLY A 80 9.83 -7.10 -8.06
CA GLY A 80 11.01 -7.79 -7.55
C GLY A 80 10.71 -8.69 -6.35
N VAL A 81 9.73 -8.36 -5.51
CA VAL A 81 9.25 -9.24 -4.44
C VAL A 81 8.56 -10.47 -5.00
N ALA A 82 7.65 -10.29 -5.95
CA ALA A 82 6.94 -11.39 -6.58
C ALA A 82 7.90 -12.33 -7.33
N ALA A 83 8.76 -11.78 -8.17
CA ALA A 83 9.70 -12.55 -8.99
C ALA A 83 10.69 -13.39 -8.17
N ARG A 84 11.07 -12.93 -6.96
CA ARG A 84 12.00 -13.64 -6.06
C ARG A 84 11.30 -14.56 -5.07
N SER A 85 9.98 -14.49 -4.97
CA SER A 85 9.20 -15.29 -4.03
C SER A 85 9.07 -16.72 -4.53
N GLN A 86 9.31 -17.72 -3.67
CA GLN A 86 8.94 -19.11 -3.97
C GLN A 86 7.45 -19.40 -3.69
N ASP A 87 6.76 -18.48 -3.03
CA ASP A 87 5.31 -18.55 -2.79
C ASP A 87 4.56 -18.16 -4.07
N LYS A 88 4.00 -19.17 -4.75
CA LYS A 88 3.18 -18.99 -5.96
C LYS A 88 1.99 -18.06 -5.73
N SER A 89 1.40 -18.08 -4.53
CA SER A 89 0.26 -17.21 -4.23
C SER A 89 0.66 -15.73 -4.25
N LEU A 90 1.90 -15.39 -3.87
CA LEU A 90 2.42 -14.02 -3.98
C LEU A 90 2.70 -13.61 -5.42
N GLN A 91 3.19 -14.54 -6.24
CA GLN A 91 3.42 -14.29 -7.67
C GLN A 91 2.09 -14.02 -8.38
N GLU A 92 1.11 -14.92 -8.22
CA GLU A 92 -0.23 -14.78 -8.80
C GLU A 92 -0.94 -13.51 -8.33
N ARG A 93 -0.80 -13.18 -7.03
CA ARG A 93 -1.34 -11.94 -6.47
C ARG A 93 -0.77 -10.72 -7.18
N TYR A 94 0.55 -10.66 -7.42
CA TYR A 94 1.15 -9.52 -8.10
C TYR A 94 0.69 -9.43 -9.56
N LEU A 95 0.65 -10.56 -10.28
CA LEU A 95 0.19 -10.59 -11.67
C LEU A 95 -1.25 -10.11 -11.80
N ALA A 96 -2.15 -10.54 -10.91
CA ALA A 96 -3.53 -10.07 -10.89
C ALA A 96 -3.60 -8.54 -10.71
N LEU A 97 -2.81 -7.98 -9.78
CA LEU A 97 -2.78 -6.52 -9.56
C LEU A 97 -2.21 -5.74 -10.75
N ALA A 98 -1.20 -6.29 -11.44
CA ALA A 98 -0.62 -5.67 -12.63
C ALA A 98 -1.63 -5.67 -13.78
N LEU A 99 -2.37 -6.76 -13.96
CA LEU A 99 -3.44 -6.86 -14.96
C LEU A 99 -4.56 -5.86 -14.67
N GLU A 100 -5.08 -5.81 -13.44
CA GLU A 100 -6.10 -4.84 -13.00
C GLU A 100 -5.68 -3.39 -13.29
N HIS A 101 -4.42 -3.03 -13.00
CA HIS A 101 -3.91 -1.70 -13.25
C HIS A 101 -3.79 -1.39 -14.74
N SER A 102 -3.31 -2.34 -15.55
CA SER A 102 -3.21 -2.16 -17.01
C SER A 102 -4.57 -2.04 -17.68
N ALA A 103 -5.60 -2.70 -17.14
CA ALA A 103 -6.97 -2.63 -17.61
C ALA A 103 -7.68 -1.33 -17.18
N HIS A 104 -7.18 -0.64 -16.16
CA HIS A 104 -7.77 0.59 -15.63
C HIS A 104 -6.71 1.70 -15.54
N PRO A 105 -6.38 2.37 -16.67
CA PRO A 105 -5.45 3.47 -16.66
C PRO A 105 -5.96 4.61 -15.76
N PRO A 106 -5.08 5.32 -15.04
CA PRO A 106 -5.47 6.43 -14.19
C PRO A 106 -6.11 7.53 -15.06
N GLY A 107 -7.43 7.64 -15.01
CA GLY A 107 -8.21 8.60 -15.82
C GLY A 107 -9.58 8.13 -16.31
N ALA A 108 -9.98 6.88 -16.06
CA ALA A 108 -11.32 6.40 -16.39
C ALA A 108 -12.34 6.64 -15.26
N HIS A 109 -12.53 7.90 -14.87
CA HIS A 109 -13.65 8.37 -14.05
C HIS A 109 -14.29 9.58 -14.72
#